data_AF-A0A8C0W9V9-F1
#
_entry.id   AF-A0A8C0W9V9-F1
#
_cell.length_a   1.000
_cell.length_b   1.000
_cell.length_c   1.000
_cell.angle_alpha   90.00
_cell.angle_beta   90.00
_cell.angle_gamma   90.00
#
_symmetry.space_group_name_H-M   'P 1'
#
loop_
_entity.id
_entity.type
_entity.pdbx_description
1 polymer ?
#
loop_
_entity_poly.entity_id
_entity_poly.type
_entity_poly.pdbx_seq_one_letter_code
_entity_poly.pdbx_strand_id
1 'polypeptide(L)'
;LASVSSNPSTNKKQNKGRTGECSLTLESPGSLTGLVLDPSPPLPSPLPSSYQRFTDCYKHFYQLQPEMTQRIYDKFISQLQTSVREEISEIKEEGNLEAVLNSLDKIVEEGKDHKEPAWRPSGIPEKDLCSAMAPYFLQQRDTLRRHVQKQEAKNKELADAVLAGRRQVEELQQQVQARQQAWQASVCSCLLSLWSLIGHQGSCRE
;
A
#
# COMPACT_ATOMS: atom_id res chain seq x y z
N LEU A 1 33.75 34.58 -4.64
CA LEU A 1 34.05 34.18 -6.03
C LEU A 1 32.73 33.94 -6.74
N ALA A 2 32.49 34.76 -7.77
CA ALA A 2 31.52 34.64 -8.87
C ALA A 2 30.02 34.38 -8.55
N SER A 3 29.24 35.45 -8.75
CA SER A 3 27.82 35.48 -9.11
C SER A 3 27.56 34.94 -10.52
N VAL A 4 26.29 34.62 -10.83
CA VAL A 4 25.51 34.80 -12.10
C VAL A 4 24.39 33.74 -12.06
N SER A 5 23.16 34.07 -11.64
CA SER A 5 22.06 34.72 -12.38
C SER A 5 21.61 33.98 -13.63
N SER A 6 20.32 33.58 -13.68
CA SER A 6 19.39 33.83 -14.80
C SER A 6 18.11 32.98 -14.68
N ASN A 7 16.98 33.61 -14.34
CA ASN A 7 15.71 33.38 -15.04
C ASN A 7 15.83 34.10 -16.41
N PRO A 8 15.06 33.81 -17.50
CA PRO A 8 13.63 33.48 -17.51
C PRO A 8 13.16 32.60 -18.72
N SER A 9 11.85 32.66 -19.01
CA SER A 9 11.19 32.42 -20.32
C SER A 9 10.44 31.11 -20.52
N THR A 10 9.13 31.23 -20.34
CA THR A 10 8.06 30.85 -21.28
C THR A 10 8.49 30.13 -22.55
N ASN A 11 7.99 28.91 -22.75
CA ASN A 11 7.68 28.46 -24.11
C ASN A 11 6.43 27.57 -24.13
N LYS A 12 5.39 28.10 -24.76
CA LYS A 12 4.24 27.34 -25.27
C LYS A 12 4.79 26.24 -26.20
N LYS A 13 4.56 24.99 -25.86
CA LYS A 13 4.47 23.91 -26.86
C LYS A 13 3.15 23.20 -26.72
N GLN A 14 2.21 23.75 -27.47
CA GLN A 14 1.01 23.13 -27.99
C GLN A 14 1.40 21.81 -28.64
N ASN A 15 0.99 20.69 -28.06
CA ASN A 15 1.01 19.41 -28.75
C ASN A 15 -0.40 18.84 -28.76
N LYS A 16 -0.97 18.89 -29.95
CA LYS A 16 -2.31 18.46 -30.33
C LYS A 16 -2.27 16.94 -30.52
N GLY A 17 -2.57 16.21 -29.45
CA GLY A 17 -2.65 14.75 -29.43
C GLY A 17 -4.10 14.29 -29.27
N ARG A 18 -4.78 14.19 -30.40
CA ARG A 18 -6.08 13.56 -30.70
C ARG A 18 -6.54 12.51 -29.66
N THR A 19 -7.30 12.92 -28.66
CA THR A 19 -8.14 12.02 -27.85
C THR A 19 -9.47 11.84 -28.57
N GLY A 20 -9.74 10.62 -29.04
CA GLY A 20 -11.06 10.22 -29.49
C GLY A 20 -12.01 10.27 -28.30
N GLU A 21 -12.99 11.15 -28.39
CA GLU A 21 -14.15 11.17 -27.51
C GLU A 21 -15.00 9.92 -27.81
N CYS A 22 -14.99 8.95 -26.91
CA CYS A 22 -16.10 8.00 -26.79
C CYS A 22 -17.04 8.55 -25.71
N SER A 23 -17.94 9.43 -26.12
CA SER A 23 -19.14 9.77 -25.35
C SER A 23 -19.99 8.51 -25.21
N LEU A 24 -19.96 7.87 -24.04
CA LEU A 24 -21.03 6.98 -23.63
C LEU A 24 -21.92 7.77 -22.67
N THR A 25 -23.05 8.19 -23.22
CA THR A 25 -24.19 8.78 -22.53
C THR A 25 -24.63 7.88 -21.37
N LEU A 26 -24.70 8.50 -20.20
CA LEU A 26 -25.31 7.94 -19.00
C LEU A 26 -26.84 7.88 -19.24
N GLU A 27 -27.35 6.76 -19.69
CA GLU A 27 -28.80 6.50 -19.72
C GLU A 27 -29.26 6.08 -18.33
N SER A 28 -30.17 6.85 -17.75
CA SER A 28 -30.87 6.56 -16.49
C SER A 28 -31.69 5.27 -16.56
N PRO A 29 -31.94 4.59 -15.43
CA PRO A 29 -32.65 3.31 -15.41
C PRO A 29 -34.13 3.50 -15.74
N GLY A 30 -34.52 3.01 -16.93
CA GLY A 30 -35.89 2.93 -17.39
C GLY A 30 -36.70 1.87 -16.64
N SER A 31 -37.89 2.29 -16.21
CA SER A 31 -38.99 1.52 -15.63
C SER A 31 -39.33 0.28 -16.45
N LEU A 32 -39.07 -0.92 -15.90
CA LEU A 32 -39.56 -2.19 -16.44
C LEU A 32 -40.97 -2.47 -15.91
N THR A 33 -41.95 -1.80 -16.49
CA THR A 33 -43.36 -2.20 -16.41
C THR A 33 -43.82 -2.58 -17.81
N GLY A 34 -44.06 -3.88 -18.04
CA GLY A 34 -44.75 -4.37 -19.23
C GLY A 34 -43.98 -5.43 -20.01
N LEU A 35 -43.84 -6.64 -19.44
CA LEU A 35 -43.74 -7.85 -20.26
C LEU A 35 -45.03 -8.64 -20.03
N VAL A 36 -45.97 -8.44 -20.94
CA VAL A 36 -47.09 -9.35 -21.15
C VAL A 36 -46.50 -10.73 -21.41
N LEU A 37 -46.81 -11.70 -20.55
CA LEU A 37 -46.51 -13.10 -20.82
C LEU A 37 -47.34 -13.53 -22.03
N ASP A 38 -46.66 -13.77 -23.16
CA ASP A 38 -47.23 -14.56 -24.24
C ASP A 38 -47.65 -15.94 -23.68
N PRO A 39 -48.83 -16.46 -24.07
CA PRO A 39 -49.24 -17.80 -23.68
C PRO A 39 -48.23 -18.82 -24.24
N SER A 40 -47.69 -19.64 -23.34
CA SER A 40 -46.72 -20.71 -23.64
C SER A 40 -47.12 -21.50 -24.89
N PRO A 41 -46.18 -21.73 -25.83
CA PRO A 41 -46.45 -22.64 -26.94
C PRO A 41 -46.84 -24.02 -26.39
N PRO A 42 -47.76 -24.74 -27.05
CA PRO A 42 -48.19 -26.06 -26.61
C PRO A 42 -46.97 -26.96 -26.42
N LEU A 43 -46.93 -27.67 -25.29
CA LEU A 43 -45.86 -28.59 -24.94
C LEU A 43 -45.50 -29.45 -26.15
N PRO A 44 -44.20 -29.59 -26.50
CA PRO A 44 -43.81 -30.56 -27.50
C PRO A 44 -44.33 -31.92 -27.03
N SER A 45 -44.93 -32.67 -27.95
CA SER A 45 -45.27 -34.09 -27.78
C SER A 45 -44.21 -34.79 -26.95
N PRO A 46 -44.58 -35.70 -26.02
CA PRO A 46 -43.61 -36.33 -25.11
C PRO A 46 -42.42 -36.81 -25.94
N LEU A 47 -41.26 -36.17 -25.72
CA LEU A 47 -40.06 -36.50 -26.45
C LEU A 47 -39.87 -38.01 -26.28
N PRO A 48 -39.67 -38.77 -27.37
CA PRO A 48 -39.51 -40.21 -27.25
C PRO A 48 -38.41 -40.46 -26.24
N SER A 49 -38.68 -41.37 -25.30
CA SER A 49 -37.75 -41.70 -24.23
C SER A 49 -36.40 -42.05 -24.87
N SER A 50 -35.29 -41.79 -24.16
CA SER A 50 -33.95 -42.10 -24.67
C SER A 50 -33.85 -43.55 -25.19
N TYR A 51 -34.60 -44.46 -24.57
CA TYR A 51 -34.74 -45.84 -25.03
C TYR A 51 -35.54 -46.00 -26.33
N GLN A 52 -36.66 -45.30 -26.51
CA GLN A 52 -37.43 -45.32 -27.77
C GLN A 52 -36.59 -44.82 -28.94
N ARG A 53 -35.80 -43.75 -28.74
CA ARG A 53 -34.88 -43.26 -29.78
C ARG A 53 -33.82 -44.30 -30.13
N PHE A 54 -33.33 -45.03 -29.15
CA PHE A 54 -32.38 -46.11 -29.35
C PHE A 54 -32.99 -47.27 -30.14
N THR A 55 -34.18 -47.74 -29.77
CA THR A 55 -34.86 -48.84 -30.48
C THR A 55 -35.34 -48.44 -31.87
N ASP A 56 -35.70 -47.16 -32.06
CA ASP A 56 -36.05 -46.61 -33.38
C ASP A 56 -34.89 -46.64 -34.38
N CYS A 57 -33.65 -46.53 -33.92
CA CYS A 57 -32.45 -46.68 -34.75
C CYS A 57 -32.07 -48.14 -35.01
N TYR A 58 -32.51 -49.07 -34.15
CA TYR A 58 -32.16 -50.49 -34.21
C TYR A 58 -33.40 -51.40 -34.35
N LYS A 59 -34.38 -50.99 -35.17
CA LYS A 59 -35.71 -51.65 -35.27
C LYS A 59 -35.64 -53.14 -35.57
N HIS A 60 -34.78 -53.55 -36.50
CA HIS A 60 -34.69 -54.95 -36.93
C HIS A 60 -34.17 -55.86 -35.80
N PHE A 61 -33.17 -55.39 -35.05
CA PHE A 61 -32.62 -56.12 -33.91
C PHE A 61 -33.59 -56.13 -32.72
N TYR A 62 -34.27 -55.01 -32.47
CA TYR A 62 -35.30 -54.91 -31.43
C TYR A 62 -36.48 -55.86 -31.67
N GLN A 63 -36.93 -56.03 -32.92
CA GLN A 63 -38.00 -56.96 -33.29
C GLN A 63 -37.61 -58.43 -33.09
N LEU A 64 -36.34 -58.78 -33.33
CA LEU A 64 -35.82 -60.13 -33.14
C LEU A 64 -35.57 -60.46 -31.67
N GLN A 65 -35.00 -59.52 -30.91
CA GLN A 65 -34.58 -59.76 -29.54
C GLN A 65 -34.72 -58.50 -28.64
N PRO A 66 -35.96 -58.19 -28.19
CA PRO A 66 -36.23 -56.96 -27.42
C PRO A 66 -35.57 -56.96 -26.05
N GLU A 67 -35.50 -58.12 -25.38
CA GLU A 67 -34.88 -58.28 -24.07
C GLU A 67 -33.36 -58.02 -24.10
N MET A 68 -32.68 -58.50 -25.15
CA MET A 68 -31.25 -58.27 -25.35
C MET A 68 -30.98 -56.80 -25.68
N THR A 69 -31.82 -56.19 -26.53
CA THR A 69 -31.72 -54.77 -26.90
C THR A 69 -31.85 -53.87 -25.67
N GLN A 70 -32.78 -54.19 -24.76
CA GLN A 70 -32.94 -53.47 -23.50
C GLN A 70 -31.70 -53.59 -22.62
N ARG A 71 -31.16 -54.81 -22.44
CA ARG A 71 -29.94 -55.03 -21.66
C ARG A 71 -28.73 -54.28 -22.20
N ILE A 72 -28.59 -54.21 -23.53
CA ILE A 72 -27.50 -53.44 -24.17
C ILE A 72 -27.66 -51.96 -23.89
N TYR A 73 -28.87 -51.42 -24.03
CA TYR A 73 -29.15 -50.02 -23.74
C TYR A 73 -28.87 -49.69 -22.26
N ASP A 74 -29.37 -50.50 -21.34
CA ASP A 74 -29.16 -50.30 -19.90
C ASP A 74 -27.67 -50.37 -19.54
N LYS A 75 -26.92 -51.28 -20.18
CA LYS A 75 -25.47 -51.38 -20.01
C LYS A 75 -24.74 -50.16 -20.56
N PHE A 76 -25.12 -49.68 -21.75
CA PHE A 76 -24.54 -48.50 -22.36
C PHE A 76 -24.78 -47.25 -21.51
N ILE A 77 -26.02 -47.02 -21.07
CA ILE A 77 -26.36 -45.84 -20.26
C ILE A 77 -25.67 -45.89 -18.91
N SER A 78 -25.67 -47.04 -18.23
CA SER A 78 -24.99 -47.18 -16.94
C SER A 78 -23.48 -46.96 -17.08
N GLN A 79 -22.83 -47.56 -18.07
CA GLN A 79 -21.39 -47.36 -18.29
C GLN A 79 -21.04 -45.92 -18.62
N LEU A 80 -21.83 -45.27 -19.50
CA LEU A 80 -21.59 -43.87 -19.86
C LEU A 80 -21.79 -42.94 -18.65
N GLN A 81 -22.87 -43.13 -17.89
CA GLN A 81 -23.15 -42.32 -16.70
C GLN A 81 -22.08 -42.51 -15.62
N THR A 82 -21.62 -43.75 -15.42
CA THR A 82 -20.54 -44.06 -14.49
C THR A 82 -19.24 -43.43 -14.96
N SER A 83 -18.85 -43.62 -16.21
CA SER A 83 -17.62 -43.05 -16.78
C SER A 83 -17.59 -41.53 -16.67
N VAL A 84 -18.69 -40.84 -17.00
CA VAL A 84 -18.76 -39.37 -16.86
C VAL A 84 -18.67 -38.94 -15.39
N ARG A 85 -19.28 -39.68 -14.46
CA ARG A 85 -19.24 -39.37 -13.03
C ARG A 85 -17.84 -39.59 -12.45
N GLU A 86 -17.20 -40.68 -12.84
CA GLU A 86 -15.83 -41.02 -12.44
C GLU A 86 -14.87 -39.95 -12.96
N GLU A 87 -14.95 -39.60 -14.25
CA GLU A 87 -14.13 -38.53 -14.85
C GLU A 87 -14.29 -37.20 -14.10
N ILE A 88 -15.53 -36.78 -13.81
CA ILE A 88 -15.78 -35.55 -13.03
C ILE A 88 -15.19 -35.66 -11.62
N SER A 89 -15.29 -36.83 -10.99
CA SER A 89 -14.76 -37.04 -9.65
C SER A 89 -13.22 -37.01 -9.65
N GLU A 90 -12.59 -37.61 -10.66
CA GLU A 90 -11.14 -37.55 -10.87
C GLU A 90 -10.68 -36.11 -11.08
N ILE A 91 -11.33 -35.33 -11.95
CA ILE A 91 -11.01 -33.91 -12.14
C ILE A 91 -11.16 -33.13 -10.82
N LYS A 92 -12.23 -33.39 -10.06
CA LYS A 92 -12.48 -32.75 -8.75
C LYS A 92 -11.37 -33.06 -7.74
N GLU A 93 -10.91 -34.30 -7.70
CA GLU A 93 -9.87 -34.77 -6.78
C GLU A 93 -8.48 -34.26 -7.22
N GLU A 94 -8.12 -34.40 -8.49
CA GLU A 94 -6.83 -33.96 -9.04
C GLU A 94 -6.63 -32.45 -8.85
N GLY A 95 -7.65 -31.65 -9.18
CA GLY A 95 -7.60 -30.20 -9.02
C GLY A 95 -7.89 -29.72 -7.60
N ASN A 96 -8.12 -30.63 -6.63
CA ASN A 96 -8.52 -30.31 -5.26
C ASN A 96 -9.67 -29.27 -5.21
N LEU A 97 -10.63 -29.40 -6.12
CA LEU A 97 -11.63 -28.37 -6.38
C LEU A 97 -12.51 -28.13 -5.17
N GLU A 98 -12.80 -29.16 -4.38
CA GLU A 98 -13.63 -29.03 -3.19
C GLU A 98 -13.01 -28.07 -2.17
N ALA A 99 -11.70 -28.19 -1.89
CA ALA A 99 -11.02 -27.27 -0.98
C ALA A 99 -10.97 -25.84 -1.53
N VAL A 100 -10.69 -25.67 -2.83
CA VAL A 100 -10.60 -24.35 -3.48
C VAL A 100 -11.97 -23.66 -3.50
N LEU A 101 -13.04 -24.38 -3.87
CA LEU A 101 -14.39 -23.83 -3.93
C LEU A 101 -14.93 -23.52 -2.52
N ASN A 102 -14.67 -24.39 -1.54
CA ASN A 102 -15.02 -24.09 -0.15
C ASN A 102 -14.26 -22.87 0.38
N SER A 103 -12.99 -22.68 -0.01
CA SER A 103 -12.23 -21.48 0.32
C SER A 103 -12.78 -20.23 -0.38
N LEU A 104 -13.25 -20.35 -1.62
CA LEU A 104 -13.87 -19.26 -2.36
C LEU A 104 -15.19 -18.85 -1.70
N ASP A 105 -16.03 -19.81 -1.33
CA ASP A 105 -17.28 -19.55 -0.60
C ASP A 105 -16.99 -18.79 0.69
N LYS A 106 -15.97 -19.19 1.46
CA LYS A 106 -15.55 -18.46 2.65
C LYS A 106 -15.14 -17.01 2.35
N ILE A 107 -14.36 -16.76 1.29
CA ILE A 107 -13.95 -15.40 0.90
C ILE A 107 -15.16 -14.56 0.47
N VAL A 108 -16.12 -15.17 -0.24
CA VAL A 108 -17.37 -14.50 -0.63
C VAL A 108 -18.19 -14.11 0.59
N GLU A 109 -18.32 -15.01 1.58
CA GLU A 109 -18.97 -14.73 2.85
C GLU A 109 -18.30 -13.58 3.62
N GLU A 110 -16.98 -13.60 3.77
CA GLU A 110 -16.20 -12.53 4.42
C GLU A 110 -16.33 -11.18 3.69
N GLY A 111 -16.52 -11.20 2.37
CA GLY A 111 -16.63 -10.02 1.53
C GLY A 111 -18.03 -9.41 1.41
N LYS A 112 -19.08 -10.03 1.96
CA LYS A 112 -20.48 -9.64 1.73
C LYS A 112 -20.81 -8.19 2.08
N ASP A 113 -20.16 -7.64 3.09
CA ASP A 113 -20.42 -6.28 3.58
C ASP A 113 -19.76 -5.20 2.71
N HIS A 114 -18.78 -5.57 1.89
CA HIS A 114 -18.08 -4.65 1.00
C HIS A 114 -18.82 -4.50 -0.33
N LYS A 115 -19.68 -3.48 -0.43
CA LYS A 115 -20.46 -3.17 -1.65
C LYS A 115 -19.69 -2.41 -2.73
N GLU A 116 -18.52 -1.88 -2.38
CA GLU A 116 -17.68 -1.14 -3.32
C GLU A 116 -16.95 -2.10 -4.27
N PRO A 117 -16.66 -1.68 -5.51
CA PRO A 117 -15.85 -2.49 -6.43
C PRO A 117 -14.49 -2.81 -5.81
N ALA A 118 -14.22 -4.09 -5.61
CA ALA A 118 -12.93 -4.54 -5.12
C ALA A 118 -11.82 -4.19 -6.11
N TRP A 119 -10.61 -3.91 -5.60
CA TRP A 119 -9.44 -3.64 -6.42
C TRP A 119 -9.17 -4.78 -7.41
N ARG A 120 -8.72 -4.42 -8.62
CA ARG A 120 -8.31 -5.33 -9.67
C ARG A 120 -6.94 -4.88 -10.20
N PRO A 121 -6.04 -5.82 -10.54
CA PRO A 121 -4.78 -5.49 -11.19
C PRO A 121 -5.04 -4.62 -12.42
N SER A 122 -4.29 -3.53 -12.54
CA SER A 122 -4.43 -2.60 -13.65
C SER A 122 -3.84 -3.14 -14.96
N GLY A 123 -3.04 -4.21 -14.87
CA GLY A 123 -2.26 -4.74 -15.98
C GLY A 123 -0.91 -4.04 -16.15
N ILE A 124 -0.58 -3.08 -15.28
CA ILE A 124 0.70 -2.38 -15.24
C ILE A 124 1.46 -2.85 -14.00
N PRO A 125 2.51 -3.67 -14.15
CA PRO A 125 3.15 -4.35 -13.03
C PRO A 125 3.76 -3.37 -12.03
N GLU A 126 4.33 -2.24 -12.47
CA GLU A 126 4.93 -1.25 -11.57
C GLU A 126 3.88 -0.63 -10.64
N LYS A 127 2.68 -0.36 -11.17
CA LYS A 127 1.59 0.23 -10.41
C LYS A 127 1.00 -0.77 -9.41
N ASP A 128 0.81 -2.01 -9.85
CA ASP A 128 0.22 -3.06 -9.03
C ASP A 128 1.18 -3.47 -7.90
N LEU A 129 2.50 -3.50 -8.18
CA LEU A 129 3.54 -3.76 -7.18
C LEU A 129 3.62 -2.64 -6.13
N CYS A 130 3.46 -1.37 -6.52
CA CYS A 130 3.47 -0.25 -5.57
C CYS A 130 2.43 -0.43 -4.46
N SER A 131 1.23 -0.94 -4.80
CA SER A 131 0.16 -1.21 -3.82
C SER A 131 0.60 -2.24 -2.77
N ALA A 132 1.21 -3.34 -3.23
CA ALA A 132 1.71 -4.40 -2.35
C ALA A 132 2.89 -3.95 -1.48
N MET A 133 3.78 -3.11 -2.02
CA MET A 133 4.98 -2.65 -1.31
C MET A 133 4.74 -1.47 -0.35
N ALA A 134 3.68 -0.69 -0.56
CA ALA A 134 3.33 0.49 0.24
C ALA A 134 3.42 0.28 1.76
N PRO A 135 2.84 -0.76 2.39
CA PRO A 135 2.88 -0.92 3.84
C PRO A 135 4.30 -1.03 4.39
N TYR A 136 5.20 -1.73 3.69
CA TYR A 136 6.60 -1.90 4.12
C TYR A 136 7.37 -0.59 4.09
N PHE A 137 7.23 0.19 3.01
CA PHE A 137 7.90 1.49 2.90
C PHE A 137 7.35 2.52 3.88
N LEU A 138 6.04 2.49 4.15
CA LEU A 138 5.44 3.34 5.19
C LEU A 138 6.01 2.99 6.57
N GLN A 139 6.07 1.71 6.93
CA GLN A 139 6.66 1.26 8.19
C GLN A 139 8.15 1.66 8.32
N GLN A 140 8.92 1.50 7.25
CA GLN A 140 10.32 1.91 7.22
C GLN A 140 10.48 3.41 7.42
N ARG A 141 9.71 4.22 6.67
CA ARG A 141 9.71 5.68 6.78
C ARG A 141 9.36 6.12 8.19
N ASP A 142 8.34 5.55 8.79
CA ASP A 142 7.86 5.95 10.12
C ASP A 142 8.87 5.56 11.22
N THR A 143 9.59 4.45 11.03
CA THR A 143 10.70 4.04 11.90
C THR A 143 11.88 5.01 11.82
N LEU A 144 12.32 5.35 10.61
CA LEU A 144 13.40 6.31 10.40
C LEU A 144 13.02 7.69 10.94
N ARG A 145 11.79 8.13 10.72
CA ARG A 145 11.29 9.41 11.26
C ARG A 145 11.39 9.45 12.78
N ARG A 146 10.99 8.39 13.48
CA ARG A 146 11.14 8.30 14.95
C ARG A 146 12.60 8.38 15.38
N HIS A 147 13.51 7.74 14.66
CA HIS A 147 14.94 7.79 14.98
C HIS A 147 15.51 9.20 14.78
N VAL A 148 15.16 9.87 13.69
CA VAL A 148 15.59 11.24 13.41
C VAL A 148 15.07 12.19 14.48
N GLN A 149 13.78 12.15 14.81
CA GLN A 149 13.19 13.00 15.85
C GLN A 149 13.84 12.80 17.22
N LYS A 150 14.14 11.54 17.58
CA LYS A 150 14.86 11.23 18.82
C LYS A 150 16.25 11.84 18.84
N GLN A 151 16.96 11.80 17.71
CA GLN A 151 18.30 12.35 17.61
C GLN A 151 18.30 13.88 17.61
N GLU A 152 17.34 14.50 16.93
CA GLU A 152 17.14 15.96 16.93
C GLU A 152 16.83 16.49 18.32
N ALA A 153 15.96 15.82 19.08
CA ALA A 153 15.65 16.19 20.45
C ALA A 153 16.89 16.15 21.36
N LYS A 154 17.69 15.08 21.27
CA LYS A 154 18.95 14.97 22.01
C LYS A 154 19.96 16.03 21.59
N ASN A 155 20.07 16.30 20.29
CA ASN A 155 21.00 17.31 19.78
C ASN A 155 20.61 18.71 20.29
N LYS A 156 19.32 19.02 20.34
CA LYS A 156 18.82 20.27 20.93
C LYS A 156 19.21 20.38 22.40
N GLU A 157 18.96 19.34 23.19
CA GLU A 157 19.35 19.29 24.61
C GLU A 157 20.85 19.51 24.80
N LEU A 158 21.69 18.83 24.00
CA LEU A 158 23.14 18.99 24.04
C LEU A 158 23.58 20.40 23.61
N ALA A 159 22.95 20.98 22.59
CA ALA A 159 23.23 22.34 22.15
C ALA A 159 22.92 23.36 23.26
N ASP A 160 21.78 23.20 23.94
CA ASP A 160 21.38 24.04 25.07
C ASP A 160 22.38 23.91 26.24
N ALA A 161 22.84 22.70 26.53
CA ALA A 161 23.87 22.44 27.54
C ALA A 161 25.22 23.08 27.17
N VAL A 162 25.63 23.01 25.90
CA VAL A 162 26.85 23.66 25.41
C VAL A 162 26.74 25.18 25.53
N LEU A 163 25.60 25.78 25.19
CA LEU A 163 25.39 27.22 25.36
C LEU A 163 25.41 27.64 26.83
N ALA A 164 24.81 26.84 27.72
CA ALA A 164 24.90 27.06 29.16
C ALA A 164 26.35 26.99 29.66
N GLY A 165 27.10 25.96 29.23
CA GLY A 165 28.52 25.82 29.57
C GLY A 165 29.39 26.97 29.06
N ARG A 166 29.15 27.45 27.83
CA ARG A 166 29.86 28.62 27.27
C ARG A 166 29.64 29.87 28.12
N ARG A 167 28.39 30.16 28.52
CA ARG A 167 28.07 31.29 29.41
C ARG A 167 28.81 31.20 30.75
N GLN A 168 28.83 30.01 31.36
CA GLN A 168 29.55 29.80 32.62
C GLN A 168 31.06 30.06 32.48
N VAL A 169 31.67 29.63 31.38
CA VAL A 169 33.09 29.89 31.10
C VAL A 169 33.35 31.39 30.92
N GLU A 170 32.48 32.09 30.19
CA GLU A 170 32.58 33.56 30.00
C GLU A 170 32.49 34.31 31.35
N GLU A 171 31.55 33.94 32.22
CA GLU A 171 31.42 34.51 33.56
C GLU A 171 32.66 34.26 34.42
N LEU A 172 33.17 33.03 34.43
CA LEU A 172 34.40 32.68 35.15
C LEU A 172 35.60 33.47 34.62
N GLN A 173 35.72 33.65 33.31
CA GLN A 173 36.78 34.43 32.69
C GLN A 173 36.73 35.90 33.14
N GLN A 174 35.53 36.50 33.17
CA GLN A 174 35.34 37.87 33.66
C GLN A 174 35.73 38.00 35.15
N GLN A 175 35.35 37.03 35.99
CA GLN A 175 35.73 37.04 37.41
C GLN A 175 37.24 36.94 37.61
N VAL A 176 37.92 36.06 36.85
CA VAL A 176 39.38 35.92 36.91
C VAL A 176 40.05 37.22 36.47
N GLN A 177 39.58 37.84 35.39
CA GLN A 177 40.13 39.09 34.88
C GLN A 177 39.91 40.25 35.87
N ALA A 178 38.72 40.37 36.46
CA ALA A 178 38.42 41.38 37.48
C ALA A 178 39.31 41.22 38.72
N ARG A 179 39.51 39.98 39.19
CA ARG A 179 40.44 39.70 40.28
C ARG A 179 41.86 40.10 39.90
N GLN A 180 42.33 39.69 38.72
CA GLN A 180 43.67 40.05 38.24
C GLN A 180 43.87 41.57 38.22
N GLN A 181 42.91 42.33 37.70
CA GLN A 181 42.96 43.79 37.69
C GLN A 181 42.99 44.39 39.10
N ALA A 182 42.18 43.85 40.03
CA ALA A 182 42.19 44.29 41.42
C ALA A 182 43.55 44.05 42.10
N TRP A 183 44.19 42.89 41.83
CA TRP A 183 45.54 42.59 42.29
C TRP A 183 46.58 43.53 41.67
N GLN A 184 46.50 43.81 40.38
CA GLN A 184 47.41 44.76 39.72
C GLN A 184 47.26 46.18 40.29
N ALA A 185 46.03 46.63 40.52
CA ALA A 185 45.75 47.94 41.10
C ALA A 185 46.26 48.06 42.55
N SER A 186 46.11 47.01 43.37
CA SER A 186 46.62 47.00 44.74
C SER A 186 48.15 46.99 44.77
N VAL A 187 48.80 46.21 43.93
CA VAL A 187 50.27 46.18 43.80
C VAL A 187 50.80 47.55 43.34
N CYS A 188 50.21 48.14 42.29
CA CYS A 188 50.58 49.49 41.83
C CYS A 188 50.39 50.56 42.93
N SER A 189 49.27 50.52 43.66
CA SER A 189 49.01 51.45 44.77
C SER A 189 50.03 51.30 45.90
N CYS A 190 50.39 50.06 46.28
CA CYS A 190 51.44 49.80 47.26
C CYS A 190 52.81 50.32 46.80
N LEU A 191 53.19 50.08 45.54
CA LEU A 191 54.45 50.57 44.98
C LEU A 191 54.52 52.10 44.96
N LEU A 192 53.43 52.77 44.57
CA LEU A 192 53.33 54.23 44.58
C LEU A 192 53.36 54.81 46.00
N SER A 193 52.72 54.15 46.96
CA SER A 193 52.74 54.53 48.37
C SER A 193 54.13 54.36 48.96
N LEU A 194 54.83 53.26 48.66
CA LEU A 194 56.23 53.05 49.07
C LEU A 194 57.15 54.11 48.48
N TRP A 195 56.99 54.43 47.19
CA TRP A 195 57.81 55.45 46.53
C TRP A 195 57.56 56.85 47.09
N SER A 196 56.30 57.18 47.41
CA SER A 196 55.93 58.44 48.08
C SER A 196 56.50 58.51 49.51
N LEU A 197 56.52 57.40 50.24
CA LEU A 197 57.07 57.32 51.60
C LEU A 197 58.61 57.47 51.60
N ILE A 198 59.28 56.91 50.59
CA ILE A 198 60.72 57.09 50.38
C ILE A 198 61.02 58.53 49.92
N GLY A 199 60.18 59.13 49.07
CA GLY A 199 60.31 60.52 48.64
C GLY A 199 60.10 61.54 49.77
N HIS A 200 59.18 61.28 50.70
CA HIS A 200 58.95 62.14 51.87
C HIS A 200 60.10 62.11 52.89
N GLN A 201 60.82 60.98 52.98
CA GLN A 201 62.06 60.88 53.78
C GLN A 201 63.24 61.65 53.17
N GLY A 202 63.20 61.97 51.87
CA GLY A 202 64.20 62.81 51.20
C GLY A 202 64.02 64.32 51.45
N SER A 203 62.82 64.77 51.81
CA SER A 203 62.53 66.20 52.02
C SER A 203 62.70 66.69 53.47
N CYS A 204 62.88 65.77 54.44
CA CYS A 204 63.16 66.11 55.85
C CYS A 204 64.66 66.00 56.21
N ARG A 205 65.54 65.96 55.20
CA ARG A 205 66.99 65.80 55.37
C ARG A 205 67.77 66.88 54.60
N GLU A 206 67.44 68.13 54.87
CA GLU A 206 68.29 69.31 54.65
C GLU A 206 68.25 70.21 55.88
#